data_AF-A0A938B948-F1
#
_entry.id   AF-A0A938B948-F1
#
_cell.length_a   1.000
_cell.length_b   1.000
_cell.length_c   1.000
_cell.angle_alpha   90.00
_cell.angle_beta   90.00
_cell.angle_gamma   90.00
#
_symmetry.space_group_name_H-M   'P 1'
#
loop_
_entity.id
_entity.type
_entity.pdbx_description
1 polymer ?
#
loop_
_entity_poly.entity_id
_entity_poly.type
_entity_poly.pdbx_seq_one_letter_code
_entity_poly.pdbx_strand_id
1 'polypeptide(L)'
;MSGRKCSKFRLQREREEKLRLLQTLNNLHAEVNALKERLATVLADASEGLRSTFVKEVKDTQQWLNRLNLPDISRLSMDTDLAALNPVREQLEQAVAHGRRFQETLTVAFTKKADEMGQRLAKRLAEVERFYLSRQQLLRLWFEEEQTRQGEQKLRESHRLLDEERYAALEQMLAEIEKDIAAKVKFADEQENKHQKRLYLLKALRQVCAEMGFEEVSKPRYEQEGDRGSRILLTVDTLDRGRIAFTLSLDGISSFSEIADDRCFEEFGQLSQYLEEEFGIETKFRLAEGEPAPKLKQKGELDLPQDAGMQARA
;
A
#
# COMPACT_ATOMS: atom_id res chain seq x y z
N MET A 1 29.71 77.13 31.57
CA MET A 1 28.65 76.70 32.50
C MET A 1 27.28 76.99 31.88
N SER A 2 26.86 76.21 30.88
CA SER A 2 25.55 76.36 30.23
C SER A 2 24.55 75.44 30.94
N GLY A 3 24.01 75.91 32.07
CA GLY A 3 22.93 75.22 32.77
C GLY A 3 21.63 75.42 32.01
N ARG A 4 21.23 74.45 31.18
CA ARG A 4 19.88 74.43 30.61
C ARG A 4 18.87 74.42 31.77
N LYS A 5 18.14 75.53 31.94
CA LYS A 5 17.03 75.64 32.91
C LYS A 5 15.85 74.79 32.42
N CYS A 6 15.90 73.49 32.65
CA CYS A 6 14.70 72.65 32.53
C CYS A 6 13.74 73.00 33.66
N SER A 7 12.47 73.31 33.33
CA SER A 7 11.42 73.49 34.33
C SER A 7 11.32 72.24 35.20
N LYS A 8 11.12 72.40 36.53
CA LYS A 8 10.92 71.30 37.48
C LYS A 8 9.87 70.28 37.00
N PHE A 9 8.85 70.78 36.27
CA PHE A 9 7.81 69.97 35.65
C PHE A 9 8.33 69.00 34.58
N ARG A 10 9.32 69.41 33.75
CA ARG A 10 9.91 68.52 32.73
C ARG A 10 10.73 67.40 33.37
N LEU A 11 11.55 67.73 34.37
CA LEU A 11 12.35 66.74 35.09
C LEU A 11 11.49 65.71 35.83
N GLN A 12 10.36 66.16 36.40
CA GLN A 12 9.41 65.26 37.04
C GLN A 12 8.72 64.33 36.03
N ARG A 13 8.29 64.86 34.88
CA ARG A 13 7.70 64.07 33.80
C ARG A 13 8.66 63.02 33.21
N GLU A 14 9.92 63.40 32.96
CA GLU A 14 10.96 62.47 32.49
C GLU A 14 11.24 61.36 33.53
N ARG A 15 11.25 61.70 34.82
CA ARG A 15 11.42 60.72 35.91
C ARG A 15 10.25 59.74 35.98
N GLU A 16 9.01 60.22 35.84
CA GLU A 16 7.81 59.38 35.81
C GLU A 16 7.80 58.46 34.58
N GLU A 17 8.15 58.97 33.41
CA GLU A 17 8.23 58.19 32.17
C GLU A 17 9.29 57.09 32.27
N LYS A 18 10.46 57.42 32.82
CA LYS A 18 11.54 56.46 33.04
C LYS A 18 11.15 55.37 34.03
N LEU A 19 10.49 55.73 35.13
CA LEU A 19 10.02 54.76 36.13
C LEU A 19 9.00 53.81 35.51
N ARG A 20 8.06 54.32 34.71
CA ARG A 20 7.10 53.49 33.95
C ARG A 20 7.84 52.56 32.97
N LEU A 21 8.82 53.08 32.23
CA LEU A 21 9.57 52.29 31.26
C LEU A 21 10.35 51.15 31.92
N LEU A 22 11.03 51.41 33.05
CA LEU A 22 11.72 50.38 33.83
C LEU A 22 10.76 49.31 34.36
N GLN A 23 9.57 49.71 34.82
CA GLN A 23 8.51 48.76 35.22
C GLN A 23 8.05 47.91 34.04
N THR A 24 7.82 48.51 32.88
CA THR A 24 7.47 47.79 31.64
C THR A 24 8.57 46.79 31.24
N LEU A 25 9.83 47.20 31.28
CA LEU A 25 10.97 46.32 30.97
C LEU A 25 11.04 45.12 31.92
N ASN A 26 10.87 45.33 33.22
CA ASN A 26 10.82 44.25 34.21
C ASN A 26 9.68 43.27 33.93
N ASN A 27 8.48 43.80 33.61
CA ASN A 27 7.32 42.98 33.30
C ASN A 27 7.53 42.16 32.02
N LEU A 28 8.03 42.79 30.95
CA LEU A 28 8.32 42.11 29.68
C LEU A 28 9.40 41.03 29.88
N HIS A 29 10.45 41.33 30.63
CA HIS A 29 11.53 40.37 30.91
C HIS A 29 11.00 39.16 31.71
N ALA A 30 10.17 39.39 32.73
CA ALA A 30 9.51 38.32 33.47
C ALA A 30 8.59 37.49 32.56
N GLU A 31 7.85 38.14 31.65
CA GLU A 31 6.99 37.45 30.69
C GLU A 31 7.79 36.57 29.72
N VAL A 32 8.90 37.06 29.17
CA VAL A 32 9.74 36.25 28.28
C VAL A 32 10.29 35.02 29.00
N ASN A 33 10.74 35.17 30.26
CA ASN A 33 11.19 34.02 31.05
C ASN A 33 10.07 33.01 31.30
N ALA A 34 8.86 33.47 31.64
CA ALA A 34 7.70 32.60 31.80
C ALA A 34 7.34 31.88 30.48
N LEU A 35 7.41 32.55 29.34
CA LEU A 35 7.21 31.94 28.02
C LEU A 35 8.28 30.88 27.72
N LYS A 36 9.55 31.18 28.03
CA LYS A 36 10.67 30.25 27.84
C LYS A 36 10.46 28.97 28.64
N GLU A 37 10.12 29.09 29.93
CA GLU A 37 9.85 27.95 30.80
C GLU A 37 8.66 27.14 30.28
N ARG A 38 7.51 27.79 29.99
CA ARG A 38 6.32 27.10 29.47
C ARG A 38 6.59 26.35 28.17
N LEU A 39 7.28 27.00 27.22
CA LEU A 39 7.62 26.38 25.94
C LEU A 39 8.56 25.19 26.11
N ALA A 40 9.56 25.30 27.00
CA ALA A 40 10.45 24.20 27.33
C ALA A 40 9.68 23.02 27.97
N THR A 41 8.76 23.31 28.89
CA THR A 41 7.90 22.30 29.51
C THR A 41 7.00 21.61 28.48
N VAL A 42 6.30 22.37 27.62
CA VAL A 42 5.45 21.81 26.56
C VAL A 42 6.24 20.88 25.63
N LEU A 43 7.48 21.24 25.27
CA LEU A 43 8.35 20.39 24.46
C LEU A 43 8.90 19.17 25.20
N ALA A 44 9.03 19.24 26.53
CA ALA A 44 9.49 18.12 27.35
C ALA A 44 8.37 17.11 27.64
N ASP A 45 7.15 17.61 27.86
CA ASP A 45 5.97 16.81 28.18
C ASP A 45 5.35 16.15 26.93
N ALA A 46 5.59 16.72 25.74
CA ALA A 46 5.14 16.14 24.48
C ALA A 46 5.85 14.81 24.18
N SER A 47 5.07 13.82 23.74
CA SER A 47 5.59 12.51 23.32
C SER A 47 6.64 12.65 22.22
N GLU A 48 7.53 11.67 22.10
CA GLU A 48 8.48 11.61 20.98
C GLU A 48 7.73 11.56 19.64
N GLY A 49 6.60 10.86 19.58
CA GLY A 49 5.80 10.77 18.36
C GLY A 49 5.20 12.10 17.92
N LEU A 50 4.59 12.86 18.83
CA LEU A 50 4.08 14.21 18.52
C LEU A 50 5.20 15.13 18.05
N ARG A 51 6.37 15.09 18.70
CA ARG A 51 7.52 15.89 18.28
C ARG A 51 8.05 15.48 16.91
N SER A 52 8.01 14.20 16.59
CA SER A 52 8.38 13.66 15.27
C SER A 52 7.33 13.97 14.18
N THR A 53 6.07 14.16 14.56
CA THR A 53 4.99 14.53 13.64
C THR A 53 5.06 16.02 13.30
N PHE A 54 5.31 16.89 14.28
CA PHE A 54 5.37 18.35 14.12
C PHE A 54 6.82 18.89 14.19
N VAL A 55 7.73 18.27 13.43
CA VAL A 55 9.17 18.57 13.47
C VAL A 55 9.46 20.04 13.23
N LYS A 56 8.73 20.69 12.33
CA LYS A 56 8.96 22.08 11.97
C LYS A 56 8.65 23.00 13.14
N GLU A 57 7.46 22.87 13.72
CA GLU A 57 7.00 23.66 14.86
C GLU A 57 7.92 23.47 16.08
N VAL A 58 8.34 22.23 16.34
CA VAL A 58 9.31 21.90 17.39
C VAL A 58 10.67 22.56 17.12
N LYS A 59 11.19 22.43 15.90
CA LYS A 59 12.49 22.97 15.51
C LYS A 59 12.51 24.49 15.60
N ASP A 60 11.47 25.16 15.12
CA ASP A 60 11.39 26.62 15.14
C ASP A 60 11.32 27.14 16.59
N THR A 61 10.55 26.48 17.45
CA THR A 61 10.48 26.81 18.88
C THR A 61 11.82 26.56 19.58
N GLN A 62 12.46 25.42 19.34
CA GLN A 62 13.75 25.11 19.94
C GLN A 62 14.84 26.10 19.49
N GLN A 63 14.81 26.52 18.22
CA GLN A 63 15.72 27.56 17.73
C GLN A 63 15.50 28.89 18.44
N TRP A 64 14.25 29.29 18.67
CA TRP A 64 13.95 30.49 19.45
C TRP A 64 14.47 30.37 20.88
N LEU A 65 14.19 29.27 21.58
CA LEU A 65 14.68 29.02 22.94
C LEU A 65 16.22 29.07 23.05
N ASN A 66 16.93 28.52 22.06
CA ASN A 66 18.38 28.44 22.05
C ASN A 66 19.06 29.76 21.65
N ARG A 67 18.43 30.57 20.78
CA ARG A 67 18.99 31.83 20.27
C ARG A 67 18.54 33.05 21.06
N LEU A 68 17.59 32.90 21.97
CA LEU A 68 17.08 33.98 22.79
C LEU A 68 18.17 34.52 23.71
N ASN A 69 18.73 35.67 23.35
CA ASN A 69 19.66 36.41 24.19
C ASN A 69 18.91 37.57 24.86
N LEU A 70 18.62 37.42 26.15
CA LEU A 70 17.91 38.43 26.92
C LEU A 70 18.88 39.54 27.37
N PRO A 71 18.51 40.81 27.22
CA PRO A 71 19.30 41.90 27.77
C PRO A 71 19.35 41.82 29.30
N ASP A 72 20.52 42.09 29.88
CA ASP A 72 20.70 42.13 31.33
C ASP A 72 20.03 43.36 31.93
N ILE A 73 18.77 43.20 32.34
CA ILE A 73 17.96 44.28 32.92
C ILE A 73 18.42 44.71 34.31
N SER A 74 19.25 43.91 35.01
CA SER A 74 19.72 44.23 36.37
C SER A 74 20.64 45.47 36.41
N ARG A 75 21.19 45.84 35.25
CA ARG A 75 22.06 47.02 35.07
C ARG A 75 21.28 48.29 34.71
N LEU A 76 19.97 48.19 34.50
CA LEU A 76 19.13 49.32 34.12
C LEU A 76 18.59 50.00 35.39
N SER A 77 18.80 51.31 35.51
CA SER A 77 18.43 52.07 36.70
C SER A 77 17.81 53.43 36.33
N MET A 78 17.42 54.18 37.37
CA MET A 78 16.99 55.58 37.23
C MET A 78 18.07 56.53 36.69
N ASP A 79 19.30 56.05 36.48
CA ASP A 79 20.40 56.81 35.86
C ASP A 79 20.61 56.47 34.37
N THR A 80 20.05 55.37 33.87
CA THR A 80 20.19 54.94 32.46
C THR A 80 19.46 55.84 31.48
N ASP A 81 20.08 56.35 30.42
CA ASP A 81 19.40 57.27 29.50
C ASP A 81 18.13 56.65 28.86
N LEU A 82 17.07 57.45 28.70
CA LEU A 82 15.80 57.03 28.10
C LEU A 82 16.01 56.50 26.66
N ALA A 83 16.94 57.11 25.92
CA ALA A 83 17.32 56.67 24.58
C ALA A 83 17.93 55.25 24.57
N ALA A 84 18.57 54.82 25.66
CA ALA A 84 19.13 53.48 25.81
C ALA A 84 18.09 52.45 26.29
N LEU A 85 17.01 52.88 26.97
CA LEU A 85 15.96 51.99 27.46
C LEU A 85 14.97 51.56 26.36
N ASN A 86 14.71 52.42 25.36
CA ASN A 86 13.76 52.12 24.28
C ASN A 86 14.17 50.92 23.40
N PRO A 87 15.43 50.78 22.93
CA PRO A 87 15.86 49.61 22.16
C PRO A 87 15.71 48.29 22.95
N VAL A 88 15.96 48.33 24.26
CA VAL A 88 15.77 47.17 25.15
C VAL A 88 14.28 46.80 25.22
N ARG A 89 13.39 47.80 25.29
CA ARG A 89 11.94 47.57 25.27
C ARG A 89 11.53 46.89 23.97
N GLU A 90 11.95 47.44 22.83
CA GLU A 90 11.61 46.89 21.51
C GLU A 90 12.11 45.45 21.34
N GLN A 91 13.33 45.15 21.79
CA GLN A 91 13.87 43.79 21.77
C GLN A 91 13.03 42.82 22.63
N LEU A 92 12.64 43.22 23.84
CA LEU A 92 11.81 42.40 24.72
C LEU A 92 10.38 42.24 24.17
N GLU A 93 9.78 43.30 23.62
CA GLU A 93 8.46 43.25 22.97
C GLU A 93 8.46 42.27 21.78
N GLN A 94 9.50 42.31 20.94
CA GLN A 94 9.68 41.36 19.84
C GLN A 94 9.85 39.92 20.36
N ALA A 95 10.63 39.73 21.43
CA ALA A 95 10.80 38.42 22.04
C ALA A 95 9.48 37.86 22.60
N VAL A 96 8.69 38.69 23.31
CA VAL A 96 7.35 38.31 23.79
C VAL A 96 6.43 37.95 22.62
N ALA A 97 6.39 38.79 21.58
CA ALA A 97 5.55 38.56 20.41
C ALA A 97 5.89 37.24 19.70
N HIS A 98 7.18 36.95 19.50
CA HIS A 98 7.62 35.68 18.93
C HIS A 98 7.31 34.50 19.86
N GLY A 99 7.61 34.61 21.16
CA GLY A 99 7.31 33.55 22.13
C GLY A 99 5.83 33.20 22.19
N ARG A 100 4.93 34.20 22.20
CA ARG A 100 3.48 33.98 22.15
C ARG A 100 3.04 33.28 20.85
N ARG A 101 3.60 33.66 19.69
CA ARG A 101 3.31 32.99 18.41
C ARG A 101 3.74 31.53 18.43
N PHE A 102 4.93 31.22 18.97
CA PHE A 102 5.39 29.83 19.10
C PHE A 102 4.51 29.04 20.07
N GLN A 103 4.10 29.65 21.19
CA GLN A 103 3.20 29.01 22.14
C GLN A 103 1.85 28.68 21.50
N GLU A 104 1.25 29.62 20.78
CA GLU A 104 0.00 29.40 20.06
C GLU A 104 0.15 28.29 19.01
N THR A 105 1.23 28.36 18.21
CA THR A 105 1.50 27.38 17.15
C THR A 105 1.66 25.96 17.71
N LEU A 106 2.47 25.80 18.76
CA LEU A 106 2.66 24.49 19.41
C LEU A 106 1.40 23.99 20.09
N THR A 107 0.65 24.88 20.75
CA THR A 107 -0.62 24.50 21.38
C THR A 107 -1.58 23.96 20.32
N VAL A 108 -1.75 24.66 19.19
CA VAL A 108 -2.60 24.21 18.09
C VAL A 108 -2.09 22.90 17.48
N ALA A 109 -0.78 22.72 17.35
CA ALA A 109 -0.18 21.51 16.81
C ALA A 109 -0.42 20.28 17.71
N PHE A 110 -0.06 20.38 19.00
CA PHE A 110 -0.10 19.26 19.94
C PHE A 110 -1.49 18.96 20.53
N THR A 111 -2.48 19.82 20.30
CA THR A 111 -3.87 19.56 20.72
C THR A 111 -4.74 19.34 19.50
N LYS A 112 -5.32 20.42 18.94
CA LYS A 112 -6.30 20.36 17.87
C LYS A 112 -5.83 19.56 16.65
N LYS A 113 -4.66 19.86 16.10
CA LYS A 113 -4.16 19.16 14.90
C LYS A 113 -3.83 17.70 15.20
N ALA A 114 -3.19 17.43 16.34
CA ALA A 114 -2.89 16.08 16.79
C ALA A 114 -4.17 15.24 16.94
N ASP A 115 -5.19 15.76 17.63
CA ASP A 115 -6.47 15.08 17.84
C ASP A 115 -7.18 14.80 16.51
N GLU A 116 -7.26 15.79 15.62
CA GLU A 116 -7.86 15.65 14.30
C GLU A 116 -7.11 14.60 13.45
N MET A 117 -5.78 14.59 13.49
CA MET A 117 -4.96 13.59 12.80
C MET A 117 -5.16 12.19 13.40
N GLY A 118 -5.12 12.07 14.72
CA GLY A 118 -5.32 10.81 15.44
C GLY A 118 -6.66 10.18 15.12
N GLN A 119 -7.76 10.94 15.20
CA GLN A 119 -9.10 10.46 14.86
C GLN A 119 -9.21 10.03 13.39
N ARG A 120 -8.68 10.84 12.47
CA ARG A 120 -8.68 10.54 11.03
C ARG A 120 -7.90 9.27 10.73
N LEU A 121 -6.70 9.13 11.29
CA LEU A 121 -5.84 7.97 11.04
C LEU A 121 -6.36 6.71 11.72
N ALA A 122 -6.93 6.81 12.92
CA ALA A 122 -7.60 5.69 13.58
C ALA A 122 -8.76 5.15 12.74
N LYS A 123 -9.61 6.05 12.21
CA LYS A 123 -10.71 5.66 11.32
C LYS A 123 -10.18 4.98 10.05
N ARG A 124 -9.16 5.57 9.42
CA ARG A 124 -8.54 5.01 8.21
C ARG A 124 -7.93 3.63 8.47
N LEU A 125 -7.19 3.46 9.57
CA LEU A 125 -6.63 2.17 9.98
C LEU A 125 -7.74 1.12 10.14
N ALA A 126 -8.83 1.45 10.83
CA ALA A 126 -9.96 0.53 10.99
C ALA A 126 -10.62 0.14 9.65
N GLU A 127 -10.72 1.06 8.70
CA GLU A 127 -11.22 0.78 7.34
C GLU A 127 -10.29 -0.18 6.57
N VAL A 128 -8.97 0.06 6.64
CA VAL A 128 -7.95 -0.80 6.02
C VAL A 128 -7.96 -2.19 6.62
N GLU A 129 -8.04 -2.31 7.95
CA GLU A 129 -8.12 -3.58 8.64
C GLU A 129 -9.37 -4.35 8.27
N ARG A 130 -10.53 -3.69 8.26
CA ARG A 130 -11.78 -4.32 7.85
C ARG A 130 -11.70 -4.83 6.42
N PHE A 131 -11.13 -4.04 5.52
CA PHE A 131 -10.94 -4.45 4.13
C PHE A 131 -10.00 -5.66 4.03
N TYR A 132 -8.87 -5.64 4.71
CA TYR A 132 -7.93 -6.76 4.78
C TYR A 132 -8.58 -8.04 5.30
N LEU A 133 -9.24 -7.97 6.47
CA LEU A 133 -9.90 -9.12 7.10
C LEU A 133 -10.99 -9.70 6.20
N SER A 134 -11.76 -8.85 5.50
CA SER A 134 -12.79 -9.31 4.56
C SER A 134 -12.22 -10.10 3.37
N ARG A 135 -10.93 -9.94 3.05
CA ARG A 135 -10.24 -10.61 1.94
C ARG A 135 -9.19 -11.62 2.39
N GLN A 136 -8.99 -11.80 3.70
CA GLN A 136 -7.91 -12.62 4.24
C GLN A 136 -7.97 -14.08 3.77
N GLN A 137 -9.18 -14.66 3.69
CA GLN A 137 -9.36 -16.03 3.20
C GLN A 137 -8.89 -16.16 1.75
N LEU A 138 -9.32 -15.25 0.87
CA LEU A 138 -8.91 -15.23 -0.53
C LEU A 138 -7.39 -15.06 -0.67
N LEU A 139 -6.79 -14.16 0.10
CA LEU A 139 -5.35 -13.93 0.07
C LEU A 139 -4.58 -15.19 0.50
N ARG A 140 -5.03 -15.93 1.51
CA ARG A 140 -4.41 -17.19 1.96
C ARG A 140 -4.48 -18.32 0.93
N LEU A 141 -5.38 -18.24 -0.05
CA LEU A 141 -5.48 -19.24 -1.12
C LEU A 141 -4.45 -19.04 -2.23
N TRP A 142 -3.95 -17.82 -2.40
CA TRP A 142 -3.14 -17.40 -3.54
C TRP A 142 -1.75 -16.88 -3.17
N PHE A 143 -1.51 -16.62 -1.89
CA PHE A 143 -0.23 -16.17 -1.37
C PHE A 143 0.25 -17.10 -0.26
N GLU A 144 1.58 -17.23 -0.16
CA GLU A 144 2.23 -17.99 0.89
C GLU A 144 1.91 -17.42 2.28
N GLU A 145 1.95 -18.30 3.29
CA GLU A 145 1.63 -17.93 4.67
C GLU A 145 2.50 -16.75 5.15
N GLU A 146 3.78 -16.73 4.80
CA GLU A 146 4.72 -15.67 5.18
C GLU A 146 4.28 -14.30 4.64
N GLN A 147 3.81 -14.23 3.40
CA GLN A 147 3.35 -12.98 2.80
C GLN A 147 2.06 -12.47 3.47
N THR A 148 1.18 -13.38 3.91
CA THR A 148 -0.01 -13.01 4.67
C THR A 148 0.36 -12.52 6.08
N ARG A 149 1.30 -13.18 6.76
CA ARG A 149 1.82 -12.78 8.08
C ARG A 149 2.48 -11.41 8.05
N GLN A 150 3.25 -11.08 7.01
CA GLN A 150 3.83 -9.75 6.83
C GLN A 150 2.76 -8.64 6.77
N GLY A 151 1.62 -8.91 6.12
CA GLY A 151 0.48 -7.99 6.12
C GLY A 151 -0.08 -7.76 7.53
N GLU A 152 -0.28 -8.83 8.30
CA GLU A 152 -0.74 -8.75 9.69
C GLU A 152 0.25 -8.01 10.59
N GLN A 153 1.55 -8.21 10.41
CA GLN A 153 2.60 -7.49 11.14
C GLN A 153 2.58 -5.99 10.85
N LYS A 154 2.41 -5.58 9.59
CA LYS A 154 2.29 -4.17 9.21
C LYS A 154 1.08 -3.48 9.85
N LEU A 155 -0.05 -4.18 9.97
CA LEU A 155 -1.23 -3.66 10.67
C LEU A 155 -0.97 -3.48 12.16
N ARG A 156 -0.31 -4.45 12.81
CA ARG A 156 0.10 -4.32 14.24
C ARG A 156 1.06 -3.17 14.46
N GLU A 157 2.04 -3.00 13.57
CA GLU A 157 2.95 -1.86 13.61
C GLU A 157 2.20 -0.53 13.43
N SER A 158 1.16 -0.49 12.58
CA SER A 158 0.34 0.70 12.39
C SER A 158 -0.43 1.08 13.66
N HIS A 159 -0.96 0.11 14.40
CA HIS A 159 -1.55 0.37 15.73
C HIS A 159 -0.52 0.95 16.69
N ARG A 160 0.68 0.37 16.75
CA ARG A 160 1.76 0.90 17.59
C ARG A 160 2.10 2.35 17.25
N LEU A 161 2.21 2.68 15.96
CA LEU A 161 2.48 4.07 15.54
C LEU A 161 1.34 5.03 15.89
N LEU A 162 0.08 4.55 15.91
CA LEU A 162 -1.07 5.33 16.35
C LEU A 162 -1.00 5.61 17.86
N ASP A 163 -0.73 4.59 18.66
CA ASP A 163 -0.62 4.68 20.12
C ASP A 163 0.58 5.54 20.55
N GLU A 164 1.68 5.49 19.81
CA GLU A 164 2.87 6.32 20.00
C GLU A 164 2.72 7.75 19.44
N GLU A 165 1.57 8.11 18.85
CA GLU A 165 1.28 9.42 18.24
C GLU A 165 2.23 9.80 17.09
N ARG A 166 2.79 8.79 16.42
CA ARG A 166 3.70 8.93 15.26
C ARG A 166 2.92 9.07 13.95
N TYR A 167 2.01 10.04 13.93
CA TYR A 167 1.00 10.20 12.87
C TYR A 167 1.59 10.40 11.48
N ALA A 168 2.70 11.12 11.34
CA ALA A 168 3.35 11.30 10.03
C ALA A 168 3.86 9.97 9.44
N ALA A 169 4.46 9.12 10.27
CA ALA A 169 4.91 7.80 9.86
C ALA A 169 3.74 6.85 9.59
N LEU A 170 2.71 6.90 10.44
CA LEU A 170 1.49 6.11 10.26
C LEU A 170 0.78 6.45 8.94
N GLU A 171 0.66 7.73 8.58
CA GLU A 171 0.02 8.16 7.34
C GLU A 171 0.71 7.59 6.09
N GLN A 172 2.05 7.58 6.09
CA GLN A 172 2.84 6.95 5.03
C GLN A 172 2.64 5.43 5.01
N MET A 173 2.73 4.78 6.16
CA MET A 173 2.58 3.33 6.28
C MET A 173 1.20 2.86 5.82
N LEU A 174 0.12 3.55 6.21
CA LEU A 174 -1.24 3.24 5.77
C LEU A 174 -1.39 3.34 4.24
N ALA A 175 -0.80 4.37 3.61
CA ALA A 175 -0.85 4.51 2.15
C ALA A 175 -0.13 3.35 1.43
N GLU A 176 1.00 2.89 1.98
CA GLU A 176 1.73 1.73 1.46
C GLU A 176 0.94 0.43 1.64
N ILE A 177 0.34 0.22 2.81
CA ILE A 177 -0.49 -0.96 3.13
C ILE A 177 -1.72 -1.02 2.22
N GLU A 178 -2.45 0.10 2.07
CA GLU A 178 -3.63 0.17 1.20
C GLU A 178 -3.29 -0.21 -0.24
N LYS A 179 -2.19 0.31 -0.77
CA LYS A 179 -1.73 0.01 -2.12
C LYS A 179 -1.36 -1.47 -2.27
N ASP A 180 -0.62 -2.03 -1.30
CA ASP A 180 -0.22 -3.44 -1.32
C ASP A 180 -1.43 -4.37 -1.24
N ILE A 181 -2.35 -4.13 -0.31
CA ILE A 181 -3.57 -4.93 -0.15
C ILE A 181 -4.44 -4.84 -1.41
N ALA A 182 -4.66 -3.64 -1.97
CA ALA A 182 -5.47 -3.48 -3.17
C ALA A 182 -4.88 -4.25 -4.36
N ALA A 183 -3.55 -4.19 -4.54
CA ALA A 183 -2.87 -4.93 -5.60
C ALA A 183 -2.99 -6.46 -5.41
N LYS A 184 -2.74 -6.95 -4.19
CA LYS A 184 -2.84 -8.38 -3.86
C LYS A 184 -4.26 -8.92 -3.99
N VAL A 185 -5.26 -8.16 -3.52
CA VAL A 185 -6.67 -8.53 -3.66
C VAL A 185 -7.07 -8.61 -5.12
N LYS A 186 -6.70 -7.61 -5.93
CA LYS A 186 -6.99 -7.62 -7.37
C LYS A 186 -6.37 -8.85 -8.05
N PHE A 187 -5.10 -9.13 -7.78
CA PHE A 187 -4.43 -10.31 -8.31
C PHE A 187 -5.15 -11.60 -7.88
N ALA A 188 -5.45 -11.76 -6.59
CA ALA A 188 -6.10 -12.96 -6.07
C ALA A 188 -7.53 -13.14 -6.64
N ASP A 189 -8.30 -12.05 -6.80
CA ASP A 189 -9.62 -12.10 -7.44
C ASP A 189 -9.50 -12.56 -8.90
N GLU A 190 -8.50 -12.06 -9.65
CA GLU A 190 -8.25 -12.49 -11.03
C GLU A 190 -7.87 -13.98 -11.12
N GLN A 191 -7.00 -14.46 -10.24
CA GLN A 191 -6.61 -15.88 -10.21
C GLN A 191 -7.77 -16.78 -9.75
N GLU A 192 -8.56 -16.36 -8.76
CA GLU A 192 -9.73 -17.10 -8.30
C GLU A 192 -10.77 -17.23 -9.41
N ASN A 193 -11.03 -16.16 -10.16
CA ASN A 193 -11.93 -16.21 -11.31
C ASN A 193 -11.44 -17.20 -12.39
N LYS A 194 -10.13 -17.21 -12.69
CA LYS A 194 -9.54 -18.21 -13.59
C LYS A 194 -9.69 -19.62 -13.02
N HIS A 195 -9.47 -19.79 -11.72
CA HIS A 195 -9.60 -21.08 -11.07
C HIS A 195 -11.03 -21.62 -11.10
N GLN A 196 -12.03 -20.78 -10.86
CA GLN A 196 -13.44 -21.18 -10.92
C GLN A 196 -13.82 -21.62 -12.34
N LYS A 197 -13.37 -20.91 -13.38
CA LYS A 197 -13.52 -21.35 -14.78
C LYS A 197 -12.85 -22.70 -15.03
N ARG A 198 -11.63 -22.88 -14.52
CA ARG A 198 -10.89 -24.15 -14.62
C ARG A 198 -11.63 -25.32 -13.94
N LEU A 199 -12.27 -25.08 -12.80
CA LEU A 199 -13.07 -26.10 -12.10
C LEU A 199 -14.35 -26.45 -12.86
N TYR A 200 -15.02 -25.45 -13.44
CA TYR A 200 -16.17 -25.67 -14.32
C TYR A 200 -15.79 -26.54 -15.53
N LEU A 201 -14.65 -26.21 -16.14
CA LEU A 201 -14.10 -26.93 -17.27
C LEU A 201 -13.71 -28.37 -16.92
N LEU A 202 -13.07 -28.59 -15.76
CA LEU A 202 -12.81 -29.93 -15.23
C LEU A 202 -14.09 -30.73 -15.08
N LYS A 203 -15.16 -30.12 -14.55
CA LYS A 203 -16.46 -30.78 -14.38
C LYS A 203 -17.06 -31.19 -15.73
N ALA A 204 -17.06 -30.29 -16.70
CA ALA A 204 -17.54 -30.56 -18.06
C ALA A 204 -16.75 -31.72 -18.69
N LEU A 205 -15.42 -31.63 -18.67
CA LEU A 205 -14.52 -32.65 -19.22
C LEU A 205 -14.78 -34.05 -18.63
N ARG A 206 -14.95 -34.14 -17.30
CA ARG A 206 -15.27 -35.41 -16.62
C ARG A 206 -16.62 -35.97 -17.06
N GLN A 207 -17.62 -35.11 -17.23
CA GLN A 207 -18.94 -35.52 -17.70
C GLN A 207 -18.87 -36.06 -19.13
N VAL A 208 -18.22 -35.35 -20.05
CA VAL A 208 -18.05 -35.81 -21.43
C VAL A 208 -17.29 -37.13 -21.49
N CYS A 209 -16.20 -37.27 -20.73
CA CYS A 209 -15.46 -38.54 -20.67
C CYS A 209 -16.34 -39.69 -20.19
N ALA A 210 -17.15 -39.48 -19.16
CA ALA A 210 -18.06 -40.50 -18.65
C ALA A 210 -19.16 -40.87 -19.67
N GLU A 211 -19.72 -39.90 -20.40
CA GLU A 211 -20.73 -40.12 -21.44
C GLU A 211 -20.15 -40.84 -22.68
N MET A 212 -18.87 -40.62 -22.98
CA MET A 212 -18.12 -41.38 -24.00
C MET A 212 -17.72 -42.79 -23.52
N GLY A 213 -18.01 -43.14 -22.26
CA GLY A 213 -17.68 -44.44 -21.67
C GLY A 213 -16.24 -44.58 -21.19
N PHE A 214 -15.49 -43.49 -21.04
CA PHE A 214 -14.13 -43.52 -20.51
C PHE A 214 -14.14 -43.62 -18.98
N GLU A 215 -13.21 -44.39 -18.43
CA GLU A 215 -13.10 -44.58 -16.98
C GLU A 215 -12.01 -43.68 -16.37
N GLU A 216 -12.32 -43.02 -15.25
CA GLU A 216 -11.31 -42.25 -14.51
C GLU A 216 -10.30 -43.19 -13.84
N VAL A 217 -9.03 -43.13 -14.28
CA VAL A 217 -7.93 -43.92 -13.68
C VAL A 217 -7.67 -43.48 -12.25
N SER A 218 -7.80 -42.18 -12.00
CA SER A 218 -7.68 -41.60 -10.67
C SER A 218 -8.48 -40.30 -10.56
N LYS A 219 -8.85 -39.93 -9.33
CA LYS A 219 -9.52 -38.65 -9.08
C LYS A 219 -8.62 -37.48 -9.51
N PRO A 220 -9.21 -36.39 -10.04
CA PRO A 220 -8.45 -35.19 -10.36
C PRO A 220 -7.65 -34.70 -9.15
N ARG A 221 -6.40 -34.32 -9.38
CA ARG A 221 -5.51 -33.80 -8.33
C ARG A 221 -4.69 -32.63 -8.86
N TYR A 222 -4.22 -31.80 -7.95
CA TYR A 222 -3.22 -30.79 -8.28
C TYR A 222 -1.87 -31.46 -8.57
N GLU A 223 -1.11 -30.90 -9.50
CA GLU A 223 0.27 -31.32 -9.80
C GLU A 223 1.17 -31.10 -8.58
N GLN A 224 0.93 -30.01 -7.84
CA GLN A 224 1.54 -29.77 -6.54
C GLN A 224 0.45 -29.71 -5.47
N GLU A 225 0.49 -30.64 -4.53
CA GLU A 225 -0.53 -30.74 -3.47
C GLU A 225 -0.58 -29.45 -2.64
N GLY A 226 -1.77 -28.88 -2.48
CA GLY A 226 -1.98 -27.63 -1.75
C GLY A 226 -1.72 -26.35 -2.56
N ASP A 227 -1.13 -26.43 -3.76
CA ASP A 227 -0.93 -25.26 -4.63
C ASP A 227 -2.05 -25.14 -5.67
N ARG A 228 -2.93 -24.14 -5.48
CA ARG A 228 -4.00 -23.80 -6.42
C ARG A 228 -3.48 -23.20 -7.72
N GLY A 229 -2.26 -22.66 -7.76
CA GLY A 229 -1.62 -22.19 -8.98
C GLY A 229 -1.23 -23.32 -9.92
N SER A 230 -0.88 -24.48 -9.36
CA SER A 230 -0.46 -25.65 -10.13
C SER A 230 -1.56 -26.22 -11.03
N ARG A 231 -1.15 -27.03 -12.01
CA ARG A 231 -2.06 -27.67 -12.98
C ARG A 231 -2.94 -28.70 -12.28
N ILE A 232 -4.16 -28.90 -12.76
CA ILE A 232 -4.99 -30.04 -12.37
C ILE A 232 -4.74 -31.16 -13.37
N LEU A 233 -4.43 -32.35 -12.87
CA LEU A 233 -4.19 -33.56 -13.64
C LEU A 233 -5.44 -34.44 -13.59
N LEU A 234 -5.96 -34.81 -14.76
CA LEU A 234 -7.00 -35.82 -14.92
C LEU A 234 -6.49 -36.89 -15.89
N THR A 235 -6.61 -38.16 -15.52
CA THR A 235 -6.26 -39.29 -16.39
C THR A 235 -7.48 -40.19 -16.56
N VAL A 236 -7.83 -40.45 -17.80
CA VAL A 236 -8.94 -41.34 -18.18
C VAL A 236 -8.41 -42.48 -19.05
N ASP A 237 -9.00 -43.65 -18.89
CA ASP A 237 -8.77 -44.85 -19.68
C ASP A 237 -9.92 -44.98 -20.68
N THR A 238 -9.58 -45.09 -21.97
CA THR A 238 -10.59 -45.20 -23.02
C THR A 238 -11.01 -46.66 -23.27
N LEU A 239 -10.69 -47.57 -22.34
CA LEU A 239 -10.95 -49.02 -22.31
C LEU A 239 -10.25 -49.83 -23.41
N ASP A 240 -10.37 -49.39 -24.66
CA ASP A 240 -10.00 -50.17 -25.83
C ASP A 240 -8.79 -49.58 -26.58
N ARG A 241 -8.40 -48.33 -26.27
CA ARG A 241 -7.53 -47.52 -27.15
C ARG A 241 -6.34 -46.87 -26.45
N GLY A 242 -6.30 -46.84 -25.12
CA GLY A 242 -5.18 -46.30 -24.35
C GLY A 242 -5.64 -45.29 -23.31
N ARG A 243 -4.70 -44.46 -22.83
CA ARG A 243 -4.94 -43.46 -21.79
C ARG A 243 -4.80 -42.05 -22.31
N ILE A 244 -5.66 -41.17 -21.82
CA ILE A 244 -5.60 -39.73 -22.07
C ILE A 244 -5.33 -39.02 -20.75
N ALA A 245 -4.27 -38.19 -20.72
CA ALA A 245 -3.91 -37.33 -19.62
C ALA A 245 -4.24 -35.87 -19.95
N PHE A 246 -5.25 -35.33 -19.30
CA PHE A 246 -5.61 -33.92 -19.36
C PHE A 246 -4.89 -33.13 -18.27
N THR A 247 -4.40 -31.96 -18.65
CA THR A 247 -3.70 -31.01 -17.78
C THR A 247 -4.38 -29.65 -17.88
N LEU A 248 -4.99 -29.21 -16.79
CA LEU A 248 -5.75 -27.95 -16.76
C LEU A 248 -4.94 -26.89 -16.00
N SER A 249 -4.46 -25.88 -16.71
CA SER A 249 -3.82 -24.70 -16.15
C SER A 249 -4.82 -23.56 -15.95
N LEU A 250 -4.42 -22.47 -15.29
CA LEU A 250 -5.28 -21.29 -15.13
C LEU A 250 -5.55 -20.55 -16.45
N ASP A 251 -4.70 -20.74 -17.46
CA ASP A 251 -4.78 -20.05 -18.75
C ASP A 251 -5.32 -20.94 -19.88
N GLY A 252 -5.54 -22.24 -19.64
CA GLY A 252 -6.06 -23.16 -20.65
C GLY A 252 -5.88 -24.64 -20.32
N ILE A 253 -6.30 -25.51 -21.24
CA ILE A 253 -6.14 -26.97 -21.16
C ILE A 253 -5.07 -27.43 -22.15
N SER A 254 -4.28 -28.43 -21.75
CA SER A 254 -3.50 -29.27 -22.64
C SER A 254 -3.82 -30.75 -22.39
N SER A 255 -3.82 -31.57 -23.44
CA SER A 255 -4.01 -33.03 -23.35
C SER A 255 -2.80 -33.74 -23.94
N PHE A 256 -2.43 -34.86 -23.33
CA PHE A 256 -1.48 -35.83 -23.85
C PHE A 256 -2.18 -37.18 -23.97
N SER A 257 -2.01 -37.86 -25.09
CA SER A 257 -2.66 -39.13 -25.38
C SER A 257 -1.61 -40.17 -25.74
N GLU A 258 -1.64 -41.34 -25.10
CA GLU A 258 -0.83 -42.51 -25.46
C GLU A 258 -1.57 -43.43 -26.44
N ILE A 259 -2.34 -42.85 -27.37
CA ILE A 259 -3.18 -43.54 -28.37
C ILE A 259 -2.46 -43.50 -29.73
N ALA A 260 -2.65 -44.52 -30.58
CA ALA A 260 -2.10 -44.59 -31.93
C ALA A 260 -2.46 -43.36 -32.79
N ASP A 261 -1.47 -42.82 -33.54
CA ASP A 261 -1.51 -41.52 -34.23
C ASP A 261 -2.69 -41.31 -35.21
N ASP A 262 -3.29 -42.39 -35.72
CA ASP A 262 -4.32 -42.37 -36.75
C ASP A 262 -5.75 -42.17 -36.22
N ARG A 263 -6.01 -42.40 -34.92
CA ARG A 263 -7.37 -42.37 -34.33
C ARG A 263 -7.66 -41.16 -33.44
N CYS A 264 -6.62 -40.40 -33.11
CA CYS A 264 -6.67 -39.35 -32.11
C CYS A 264 -7.52 -38.12 -32.53
N PHE A 265 -7.57 -37.81 -33.83
CA PHE A 265 -8.25 -36.61 -34.33
C PHE A 265 -9.78 -36.70 -34.33
N GLU A 266 -10.35 -37.88 -34.59
CA GLU A 266 -11.81 -38.06 -34.59
C GLU A 266 -12.38 -37.95 -33.17
N GLU A 267 -11.69 -38.53 -32.19
CA GLU A 267 -12.09 -38.50 -30.78
C GLU A 267 -11.95 -37.10 -30.19
N PHE A 268 -10.88 -36.38 -30.52
CA PHE A 268 -10.75 -34.96 -30.17
C PHE A 268 -11.78 -34.08 -30.87
N GLY A 269 -12.15 -34.40 -32.12
CA GLY A 269 -13.24 -33.72 -32.82
C GLY A 269 -14.59 -33.90 -32.12
N GLN A 270 -14.93 -35.13 -31.73
CA GLN A 270 -16.16 -35.43 -30.99
C GLN A 270 -16.17 -34.74 -29.61
N LEU A 271 -15.05 -34.80 -28.88
CA LEU A 271 -14.88 -34.09 -27.62
C LEU A 271 -15.03 -32.58 -27.80
N SER A 272 -14.44 -32.00 -28.85
CA SER A 272 -14.57 -30.58 -29.21
C SER A 272 -16.02 -30.18 -29.40
N GLN A 273 -16.73 -30.95 -30.24
CA GLN A 273 -18.08 -30.64 -30.65
C GLN A 273 -19.02 -30.70 -29.44
N TYR A 274 -18.86 -31.72 -28.59
CA TYR A 274 -19.67 -31.84 -27.39
C TYR A 274 -19.39 -30.70 -26.38
N LEU A 275 -18.12 -30.34 -26.19
CA LEU A 275 -17.73 -29.22 -25.32
C LEU A 275 -18.25 -27.87 -25.84
N GLU A 276 -18.33 -27.69 -27.16
CA GLU A 276 -18.92 -26.51 -27.79
C GLU A 276 -20.45 -26.48 -27.65
N GLU A 277 -21.13 -27.58 -28.00
CA GLU A 277 -22.60 -27.66 -28.03
C GLU A 277 -23.24 -27.58 -26.64
N GLU A 278 -22.72 -28.33 -25.66
CA GLU A 278 -23.36 -28.45 -24.33
C GLU A 278 -22.80 -27.44 -23.30
N PHE A 279 -21.58 -26.97 -23.51
CA PHE A 279 -20.87 -26.11 -22.54
C PHE A 279 -20.35 -24.79 -23.11
N GLY A 280 -20.49 -24.54 -24.42
CA GLY A 280 -20.03 -23.30 -25.06
C GLY A 280 -18.51 -23.12 -25.05
N ILE A 281 -17.74 -24.21 -24.96
CA ILE A 281 -16.27 -24.17 -24.88
C ILE A 281 -15.67 -24.38 -26.26
N GLU A 282 -15.04 -23.34 -26.80
CA GLU A 282 -14.23 -23.45 -28.02
C GLU A 282 -12.90 -24.17 -27.72
N THR A 283 -12.58 -25.21 -28.50
CA THR A 283 -11.31 -25.94 -28.36
C THR A 283 -10.48 -25.90 -29.64
N LYS A 284 -9.15 -25.94 -29.49
CA LYS A 284 -8.22 -25.99 -30.63
C LYS A 284 -7.13 -27.02 -30.36
N PHE A 285 -7.21 -28.14 -31.06
CA PHE A 285 -6.18 -29.19 -31.02
C PHE A 285 -4.99 -28.79 -31.90
N ARG A 286 -3.78 -28.98 -31.38
CA ARG A 286 -2.52 -28.75 -32.11
C ARG A 286 -1.58 -29.92 -31.82
N LEU A 287 -0.92 -30.44 -32.86
CA LEU A 287 0.20 -31.36 -32.70
C LEU A 287 1.38 -30.65 -32.04
N ALA A 288 2.24 -31.40 -31.34
CA ALA A 288 3.37 -30.87 -30.58
C ALA A 288 4.34 -30.02 -31.44
N GLU A 289 4.39 -30.24 -32.75
CA GLU A 289 5.27 -29.51 -33.69
C GLU A 289 4.54 -28.41 -34.50
N GLY A 290 3.27 -28.10 -34.19
CA GLY A 290 2.52 -27.06 -34.90
C GLY A 290 2.05 -27.47 -36.30
N GLU A 291 2.18 -28.74 -36.66
CA GLU A 291 1.67 -29.28 -37.91
C GLU A 291 0.12 -29.20 -37.95
N PRO A 292 -0.46 -28.79 -39.09
CA PRO A 292 -1.91 -28.74 -39.25
C PRO A 292 -2.50 -30.15 -39.17
N ALA A 293 -3.71 -30.26 -38.61
CA ALA A 293 -4.43 -31.53 -38.55
C ALA A 293 -4.49 -32.21 -39.95
N PRO A 294 -4.24 -33.53 -40.04
CA PRO A 294 -4.32 -34.24 -41.30
C PRO A 294 -5.73 -34.09 -41.88
N LYS A 295 -5.81 -33.54 -43.09
CA LYS A 295 -7.09 -33.42 -43.80
C LYS A 295 -7.49 -34.81 -44.29
N LEU A 296 -8.71 -35.22 -43.96
CA LEU A 296 -9.36 -36.40 -44.53
C LEU A 296 -9.39 -36.24 -46.05
N LYS A 297 -8.51 -36.94 -46.77
CA LYS A 297 -8.64 -37.09 -48.23
C LYS A 297 -9.86 -37.97 -48.49
N GLN A 298 -10.78 -37.51 -49.33
CA GLN A 298 -12.01 -38.26 -49.63
C GLN A 298 -11.67 -39.66 -50.14
N LYS A 299 -12.51 -40.63 -49.77
CA LYS A 299 -12.38 -42.04 -50.17
C LYS A 299 -12.53 -42.13 -51.70
N GLY A 300 -11.42 -42.27 -52.42
CA GLY A 300 -11.41 -42.38 -53.88
C GLY A 300 -10.25 -41.67 -54.60
N GLU A 301 -9.48 -40.81 -53.93
CA GLU A 301 -8.31 -40.14 -54.55
C GLU A 301 -7.02 -40.97 -54.37
N LEU A 302 -6.97 -42.10 -55.04
CA LEU A 302 -5.71 -42.61 -55.57
C LEU A 302 -5.95 -42.81 -57.05
N ASP A 303 -5.35 -41.96 -57.89
CA ASP A 303 -5.21 -42.29 -59.30
C ASP A 303 -4.46 -43.62 -59.38
N LEU A 304 -5.12 -44.64 -59.91
CA LEU A 304 -4.47 -45.88 -60.31
C LEU A 304 -3.29 -45.50 -61.22
N PRO A 305 -2.12 -46.13 -61.07
CA PRO A 305 -0.98 -45.83 -61.94
C PRO A 305 -1.43 -46.04 -63.38
N GLN A 306 -1.33 -44.98 -64.19
CA GLN A 306 -1.64 -45.03 -65.60
C GLN A 306 -0.67 -46.01 -66.27
N ASP A 307 -1.23 -47.01 -66.95
CA ASP A 307 -0.50 -47.85 -67.90
C ASP A 307 0.19 -46.95 -68.94
N ALA A 308 1.48 -46.72 -68.77
CA ALA A 308 2.38 -46.34 -69.86
C ALA A 308 3.17 -47.59 -70.23
N GLY A 309 2.65 -48.32 -71.21
CA GLY A 309 3.35 -49.43 -71.83
C GLY A 309 4.68 -48.99 -72.44
N MET A 310 5.68 -49.87 -72.34
CA MET A 310 6.62 -50.09 -73.43
C MET A 310 6.70 -51.60 -73.72
N GLN A 311 6.01 -51.98 -74.80
CA GLN A 311 6.63 -52.84 -75.83
C GLN A 311 7.98 -52.21 -76.20
N ALA A 312 9.07 -52.89 -76.55
CA ALA A 312 9.30 -54.28 -76.88
C ALA A 312 10.81 -54.45 -77.19
N ARG A 313 11.20 -55.73 -77.28
CA ARG A 313 12.17 -56.33 -78.21
C ARG A 313 13.66 -56.42 -77.85
N ALA A 314 14.08 -57.69 -78.00
CA ALA A 314 15.34 -58.28 -78.47
C ALA A 314 16.50 -58.34 -77.48
#